data_AF-A0A1V3SC80-F1
#
_entry.id   AF-A0A1V3SC80-F1
#
_cell.length_a   1.000
_cell.length_b   1.000
_cell.length_c   1.000
_cell.angle_alpha   90.00
_cell.angle_beta   90.00
_cell.angle_gamma   90.00
#
_symmetry.space_group_name_H-M   'P 1'
#
loop_
_entity.id
_entity.type
_entity.pdbx_description
1 polymer ?
#
loop_
_entity_poly.entity_id
_entity_poly.type
_entity_poly.pdbx_seq_one_letter_code
_entity_poly.pdbx_strand_id
1 'polypeptide(L)'
;MNVVNRVAAGCRLSGDLQFDGGLLVQGEVSGQIKVNGRLIIWKGGVVRGSVRVQGDFYLFGQLGAKDASPEDTQLECIGMAYVAQTGVSTGTLMAKRLQLYEGADLRGPFKTLKLSGALPVLHDVQPQQPLKAPGSRP
;
A
#
# COMPACT_ATOMS: atom_id res chain seq x y z
N MET A 1 3.26 -17.27 -5.65
CA MET A 1 3.23 -16.06 -6.51
C MET A 1 1.82 -15.98 -7.06
N ASN A 2 0.87 -15.42 -6.29
CA ASN A 2 -0.57 -15.65 -6.52
C ASN A 2 -1.24 -14.39 -7.08
N VAL A 3 -0.95 -14.07 -8.34
CA VAL A 3 -1.73 -13.10 -9.11
C VAL A 3 -2.77 -13.90 -9.88
N VAL A 4 -4.01 -13.89 -9.40
CA VAL A 4 -5.10 -14.73 -9.93
C VAL A 4 -6.17 -13.91 -10.65
N ASN A 5 -6.20 -12.60 -10.40
CA ASN A 5 -7.14 -11.69 -11.03
C ASN A 5 -6.45 -10.91 -12.16
N ARG A 6 -7.16 -10.71 -13.28
CA ARG A 6 -6.66 -9.94 -14.42
C ARG A 6 -7.74 -9.07 -15.03
N VAL A 7 -7.44 -7.79 -15.19
CA VAL A 7 -8.18 -6.86 -16.05
C VAL A 7 -7.41 -6.73 -17.36
N ALA A 8 -7.91 -7.37 -18.41
CA ALA A 8 -7.26 -7.39 -19.72
C ALA A 8 -7.31 -6.03 -20.42
N ALA A 9 -6.43 -5.83 -21.40
CA ALA A 9 -6.48 -4.66 -22.27
C ALA A 9 -7.83 -4.55 -22.98
N GLY A 10 -8.36 -3.34 -23.12
CA GLY A 10 -9.69 -3.07 -23.68
C GLY A 10 -10.84 -3.24 -22.69
N CYS A 11 -10.61 -3.80 -21.49
CA CYS A 11 -11.60 -3.82 -20.43
C CYS A 11 -11.59 -2.51 -19.63
N ARG A 12 -12.78 -2.03 -19.26
CA ARG A 12 -12.97 -0.93 -18.31
C ARG A 12 -13.86 -1.41 -17.16
N LEU A 13 -13.35 -1.37 -15.93
CA LEU A 13 -14.09 -1.67 -14.71
C LEU A 13 -14.21 -0.40 -13.87
N SER A 14 -15.39 -0.17 -13.31
CA SER A 14 -15.66 0.99 -12.45
C SER A 14 -16.62 0.65 -11.32
N GLY A 15 -16.33 1.07 -10.10
CA GLY A 15 -17.22 0.91 -8.95
C GLY A 15 -16.50 0.65 -7.64
N ASP A 16 -17.14 -0.07 -6.71
CA ASP A 16 -16.48 -0.67 -5.55
C ASP A 16 -16.06 -2.09 -5.93
N LEU A 17 -14.74 -2.32 -5.99
CA LEU A 17 -14.12 -3.53 -6.53
C LEU A 17 -13.24 -4.16 -5.46
N GLN A 18 -13.53 -5.42 -5.14
CA GLN A 18 -12.73 -6.23 -4.24
C GLN A 18 -12.11 -7.40 -5.00
N PHE A 19 -10.79 -7.55 -4.87
CA PHE A 19 -10.03 -8.63 -5.46
C PHE A 19 -9.32 -9.41 -4.35
N ASP A 20 -9.68 -10.69 -4.21
CA ASP A 20 -8.99 -11.60 -3.33
C ASP A 20 -7.76 -12.18 -4.02
N GLY A 21 -6.59 -12.05 -3.39
CA GLY A 21 -5.29 -12.34 -4.00
C GLY A 21 -4.75 -11.20 -4.86
N GLY A 22 -3.77 -11.50 -5.71
CA GLY A 22 -3.12 -10.48 -6.54
C GLY A 22 -3.94 -10.10 -7.79
N LEU A 23 -3.77 -8.85 -8.23
CA LEU A 23 -4.41 -8.25 -9.40
C LEU A 23 -3.37 -7.75 -10.42
N LEU A 24 -3.53 -8.18 -11.67
CA LEU A 24 -2.83 -7.63 -12.83
C LEU A 24 -3.78 -6.73 -13.64
N VAL A 25 -3.41 -5.48 -13.83
CA VAL A 25 -4.17 -4.49 -14.60
C VAL A 25 -3.44 -4.17 -15.90
N GLN A 26 -4.07 -4.51 -17.02
CA GLN A 26 -3.65 -4.15 -18.38
C GLN A 26 -4.67 -3.25 -19.09
N GLY A 27 -5.90 -3.18 -18.59
CA GLY A 27 -6.96 -2.26 -19.03
C GLY A 27 -7.15 -1.08 -18.07
N GLU A 28 -8.38 -0.63 -17.94
CA GLU A 28 -8.73 0.53 -17.10
C GLU A 28 -9.55 0.10 -15.89
N VAL A 29 -9.17 0.59 -14.71
CA VAL A 29 -9.89 0.35 -13.45
C VAL A 29 -10.09 1.68 -12.72
N SER A 30 -11.32 1.97 -12.30
CA SER A 30 -11.62 3.18 -11.54
C SER A 30 -12.58 2.93 -10.36
N GLY A 31 -12.49 3.78 -9.33
CA GLY A 31 -13.42 3.78 -8.19
C GLY A 31 -12.74 3.42 -6.89
N GLN A 32 -13.43 2.67 -6.03
CA GLN A 32 -12.90 2.20 -4.75
C GLN A 32 -12.41 0.76 -4.92
N ILE A 33 -11.10 0.54 -4.78
CA ILE A 33 -10.47 -0.72 -5.17
C ILE A 33 -9.72 -1.28 -3.97
N LYS A 34 -10.05 -2.51 -3.58
CA LYS A 34 -9.38 -3.26 -2.51
C LYS A 34 -8.73 -4.50 -3.09
N VAL A 35 -7.42 -4.63 -2.90
CA VAL A 35 -6.63 -5.78 -3.36
C VAL A 35 -6.02 -6.48 -2.15
N ASN A 36 -6.51 -7.67 -1.85
CA ASN A 36 -6.03 -8.52 -0.75
C ASN A 36 -4.82 -9.35 -1.21
N GLY A 37 -3.83 -8.65 -1.77
CA GLY A 37 -2.65 -9.23 -2.39
C GLY A 37 -1.80 -8.17 -3.06
N ARG A 38 -1.06 -8.57 -4.10
CA ARG A 38 -0.19 -7.67 -4.85
C ARG A 38 -0.96 -6.98 -5.97
N LEU A 39 -0.64 -5.73 -6.26
CA LEU A 39 -1.18 -4.99 -7.39
C LEU A 39 -0.09 -4.74 -8.43
N ILE A 40 -0.34 -5.13 -9.67
CA ILE A 40 0.55 -4.86 -10.80
C ILE A 40 -0.22 -4.04 -11.82
N ILE A 41 0.16 -2.78 -12.01
CA ILE A 41 -0.32 -1.95 -13.12
C ILE A 41 0.66 -2.12 -14.25
N TRP A 42 0.30 -2.92 -15.24
CA TRP A 42 1.13 -3.23 -16.40
C TRP A 42 1.18 -2.05 -17.38
N LYS A 43 2.10 -2.13 -18.35
CA LYS A 43 2.17 -1.17 -19.46
C LYS A 43 0.81 -1.10 -20.18
N GLY A 44 0.31 0.11 -20.38
CA GLY A 44 -1.02 0.38 -20.94
C GLY A 44 -2.17 0.31 -19.95
N GLY A 45 -1.95 -0.22 -18.74
CA GLY A 45 -2.93 -0.24 -17.66
C GLY A 45 -3.08 1.12 -16.99
N VAL A 46 -4.31 1.48 -16.62
CA VAL A 46 -4.63 2.73 -15.95
C VAL A 46 -5.49 2.46 -14.73
N VAL A 47 -5.09 2.96 -13.57
CA VAL A 47 -5.88 2.85 -12.33
C VAL A 47 -6.17 4.23 -11.76
N ARG A 48 -7.42 4.48 -11.37
CA ARG A 48 -7.89 5.77 -10.82
C ARG A 48 -8.80 5.58 -9.59
N GLY A 49 -8.85 6.56 -8.71
CA GLY A 49 -9.71 6.54 -7.51
C GLY A 49 -8.97 6.11 -6.24
N SER A 50 -9.67 5.51 -5.29
CA SER A 50 -9.13 5.13 -3.98
C SER A 50 -8.73 3.65 -3.98
N VAL A 51 -7.43 3.38 -3.92
CA VAL A 51 -6.85 2.05 -4.05
C VAL A 51 -6.18 1.64 -2.74
N ARG A 52 -6.55 0.49 -2.18
CA ARG A 52 -5.89 -0.12 -1.03
C ARG A 52 -5.29 -1.46 -1.42
N VAL A 53 -3.98 -1.61 -1.20
CA VAL A 53 -3.20 -2.80 -1.54
C VAL A 53 -2.59 -3.37 -0.25
N GLN A 54 -2.97 -4.59 0.11
CA GLN A 54 -2.42 -5.25 1.30
C GLN A 54 -1.00 -5.78 1.08
N GLY A 55 -0.64 -6.14 -0.15
CA GLY A 55 0.68 -6.63 -0.53
C GLY A 55 1.55 -5.56 -1.18
N ASP A 56 2.42 -6.02 -2.08
CA ASP A 56 3.32 -5.15 -2.84
C ASP A 56 2.63 -4.53 -4.06
N PHE A 57 3.10 -3.35 -4.45
CA PHE A 57 2.60 -2.59 -5.59
C PHE A 57 3.69 -2.42 -6.64
N TYR A 58 3.37 -2.70 -7.91
CA TYR A 58 4.28 -2.55 -9.04
C TYR A 58 3.63 -1.66 -10.10
N LEU A 59 4.29 -0.56 -10.43
CA LEU A 59 3.83 0.44 -11.40
C LEU A 59 4.71 0.44 -12.65
N PHE A 60 4.15 -0.08 -13.74
CA PHE A 60 4.71 -0.02 -15.10
C PHE A 60 3.83 0.80 -16.07
N GLY A 61 2.56 1.03 -15.71
CA GLY A 61 1.62 1.85 -16.46
C GLY A 61 1.34 3.19 -15.79
N GLN A 62 0.06 3.56 -15.70
CA GLN A 62 -0.38 4.84 -15.18
C GLN A 62 -1.21 4.68 -13.90
N LEU A 63 -0.85 5.42 -12.85
CA LEU A 63 -1.67 5.66 -11.66
C LEU A 63 -2.20 7.10 -11.69
N GLY A 64 -3.52 7.27 -11.73
CA GLY A 64 -4.18 8.57 -11.90
C GLY A 64 -4.41 8.94 -13.37
N ALA A 65 -5.10 10.06 -13.61
CA ALA A 65 -5.21 10.64 -14.96
C ALA A 65 -4.12 11.69 -15.18
N LYS A 66 -3.70 11.89 -16.44
CA LYS A 66 -2.59 12.80 -16.78
C LYS A 66 -2.84 14.25 -16.33
N ASP A 67 -4.10 14.68 -16.33
CA ASP A 67 -4.52 16.05 -15.97
C ASP A 67 -5.41 16.08 -14.71
N ALA A 68 -5.43 15.00 -13.93
CA ALA A 68 -6.21 14.92 -12.70
C ALA A 68 -5.46 15.54 -11.52
N SER A 69 -6.23 16.06 -10.57
CA SER A 69 -5.69 16.53 -9.30
C SER A 69 -5.15 15.32 -8.51
N PRO A 70 -4.09 15.49 -7.69
CA PRO A 70 -3.54 14.39 -6.90
C PRO A 70 -4.52 13.79 -5.86
N GLU A 71 -5.62 14.50 -5.61
CA GLU A 71 -6.74 14.13 -4.74
C GLU A 71 -7.66 13.11 -5.40
N ASP A 72 -7.74 13.10 -6.73
CA ASP A 72 -8.64 12.23 -7.51
C ASP A 72 -8.20 10.77 -7.47
N THR A 73 -6.92 10.52 -7.20
CA THR A 73 -6.37 9.18 -7.10
C THR A 73 -5.46 9.06 -5.89
N GLN A 74 -5.81 8.16 -4.98
CA GLN A 74 -5.06 7.86 -3.78
C GLN A 74 -4.77 6.37 -3.75
N LEU A 75 -3.49 6.01 -3.63
CA LEU A 75 -3.08 4.62 -3.47
C LEU A 75 -2.38 4.44 -2.12
N GLU A 76 -2.90 3.54 -1.31
CA GLU A 76 -2.32 3.10 -0.05
C GLU A 76 -1.84 1.65 -0.18
N CYS A 77 -0.54 1.45 0.00
CA CYS A 77 0.13 0.16 -0.10
C CYS A 77 0.80 -0.17 1.25
N ILE A 78 0.41 -1.29 1.86
CA ILE A 78 1.01 -1.74 3.11
C ILE A 78 2.42 -2.32 2.86
N GLY A 79 2.63 -2.94 1.69
CA GLY A 79 3.89 -3.53 1.27
C GLY A 79 4.87 -2.54 0.66
N MET A 80 5.69 -3.05 -0.25
CA MET A 80 6.66 -2.25 -0.99
C MET A 80 6.06 -1.77 -2.32
N ALA A 81 6.26 -0.49 -2.62
CA ALA A 81 5.89 0.10 -3.90
C ALA A 81 7.13 0.22 -4.80
N TYR A 82 7.04 -0.36 -6.00
CA TYR A 82 8.07 -0.30 -7.04
C TYR A 82 7.54 0.51 -8.23
N VAL A 83 8.25 1.59 -8.57
CA VAL A 83 7.91 2.41 -9.74
C VAL A 83 8.99 2.22 -10.79
N ALA A 84 8.64 1.52 -11.87
CA ALA A 84 9.56 1.20 -12.95
C ALA A 84 9.81 2.42 -13.85
N GLN A 85 10.79 2.30 -14.76
CA GLN A 85 11.14 3.33 -15.76
C GLN A 85 9.97 3.88 -16.58
N THR A 86 8.92 3.07 -16.76
CA THR A 86 7.73 3.45 -17.55
C THR A 86 6.54 3.83 -16.66
N GLY A 87 6.70 3.72 -15.35
CA GLY A 87 5.65 3.99 -14.38
C GLY A 87 5.43 5.49 -14.23
N VAL A 88 4.18 5.91 -14.41
CA VAL A 88 3.76 7.29 -14.20
C VAL A 88 2.69 7.34 -13.12
N SER A 89 2.88 8.21 -12.13
CA SER A 89 1.86 8.50 -11.11
C SER A 89 1.55 9.98 -11.13
N THR A 90 0.28 10.34 -11.14
CA THR A 90 -0.20 11.73 -10.91
C THR A 90 -0.98 11.87 -9.60
N GLY A 91 -1.27 10.74 -8.95
CA GLY A 91 -2.01 10.67 -7.68
C GLY A 91 -1.14 10.70 -6.44
N THR A 92 -1.81 10.67 -5.29
CA THR A 92 -1.18 10.46 -3.98
C THR A 92 -0.75 9.01 -3.82
N LEU A 93 0.53 8.77 -3.54
CA LEU A 93 1.07 7.42 -3.32
C LEU A 93 1.59 7.29 -1.88
N MET A 94 1.00 6.37 -1.12
CA MET A 94 1.37 6.05 0.26
C MET A 94 1.85 4.60 0.32
N ALA A 95 3.09 4.38 0.76
CA ALA A 95 3.65 3.04 0.86
C ALA A 95 4.58 2.90 2.07
N LYS A 96 4.72 1.71 2.66
CA LYS A 96 5.69 1.49 3.74
C LYS A 96 7.13 1.67 3.27
N ARG A 97 7.42 1.25 2.05
CA ARG A 97 8.71 1.44 1.37
C ARG A 97 8.44 1.76 -0.10
N LEU A 98 9.27 2.63 -0.66
CA LEU A 98 9.17 3.06 -2.04
C LEU A 98 10.53 2.88 -2.72
N GLN A 99 10.55 2.24 -3.88
CA GLN A 99 11.72 2.11 -4.73
C GLN A 99 11.40 2.61 -6.14
N LEU A 100 12.19 3.58 -6.59
CA LEU A 100 12.07 4.18 -7.91
C LEU A 100 13.22 3.65 -8.76
N TYR A 101 12.92 3.34 -10.01
CA TYR A 101 13.91 3.05 -11.02
C TYR A 101 14.09 4.26 -11.94
N GLU A 102 15.24 4.33 -12.60
CA GLU A 102 15.56 5.41 -13.55
C GLU A 102 14.44 5.60 -14.58
N GLY A 103 14.00 6.84 -14.78
CA GLY A 103 12.91 7.21 -15.70
C GLY A 103 11.49 7.16 -15.11
N ALA A 104 11.32 6.71 -13.86
CA ALA A 104 10.03 6.81 -13.16
C ALA A 104 9.56 8.28 -13.03
N ASP A 105 8.29 8.54 -13.35
CA ASP A 105 7.68 9.88 -13.28
C ASP A 105 6.60 9.90 -12.19
N LEU A 106 6.94 10.43 -11.02
CA LEU A 106 6.03 10.55 -9.88
C LEU A 106 5.68 12.03 -9.67
N ARG A 107 4.44 12.36 -9.97
CA ARG A 107 3.84 13.67 -9.79
C ARG A 107 2.74 13.54 -8.75
N GLY A 108 2.75 14.39 -7.73
CA GLY A 108 1.80 14.34 -6.63
C GLY A 108 2.48 14.12 -5.27
N PRO A 109 1.72 14.11 -4.17
CA PRO A 109 2.27 13.91 -2.85
C PRO A 109 2.57 12.44 -2.60
N PHE A 110 3.79 12.16 -2.13
CA PHE A 110 4.23 10.83 -1.76
C PHE A 110 4.56 10.80 -0.27
N LYS A 111 4.03 9.80 0.44
CA LYS A 111 4.26 9.63 1.88
C LYS A 111 4.68 8.20 2.18
N THR A 112 5.80 8.06 2.89
CA THR A 112 6.19 6.77 3.44
C THR A 112 5.40 6.52 4.71
N LEU A 113 4.67 5.40 4.78
CA LEU A 113 3.96 4.98 5.98
C LEU A 113 4.98 4.64 7.06
N LYS A 114 5.05 5.44 8.14
CA LYS A 114 5.80 5.05 9.33
C LYS A 114 4.99 3.95 10.03
N LEU A 115 5.60 2.79 10.24
CA LEU A 115 5.05 1.82 11.18
C LEU A 115 5.13 2.44 12.59
N SER A 116 4.09 3.15 13.01
CA SER A 116 3.84 3.40 14.42
C SER A 116 3.27 2.10 15.02
N GLY A 117 4.14 1.09 15.08
CA GLY A 117 3.91 -0.20 15.70
C GLY A 117 4.88 -0.37 16.87
N ALA A 118 4.89 0.58 17.80
CA ALA A 118 5.22 0.24 19.16
C ALA A 118 4.06 -0.64 19.65
N LEU A 119 4.23 -1.96 19.60
CA LEU A 119 3.39 -2.83 20.41
C LEU A 119 3.57 -2.32 21.85
N PRO A 120 2.50 -1.91 22.56
CA PRO A 120 2.63 -1.73 24.00
C PRO A 120 3.03 -3.08 24.57
N VAL A 121 4.28 -3.20 25.00
CA VAL A 121 4.75 -4.35 25.75
C VAL A 121 4.00 -4.28 27.07
N LEU A 122 2.96 -5.10 27.22
CA LEU A 122 2.36 -5.38 28.52
C LEU A 122 3.50 -5.89 29.40
N HIS A 123 3.99 -5.03 30.30
CA HIS A 123 4.89 -5.49 31.35
C HIS A 123 4.01 -6.32 32.28
N ASP A 124 4.23 -7.64 32.26
CA ASP A 124 3.67 -8.53 33.25
C ASP A 124 3.95 -7.96 34.64
N VAL A 125 2.88 -7.80 35.41
CA VAL A 125 2.88 -7.27 36.77
C VAL A 125 3.86 -8.12 37.59
N GLN A 126 4.95 -7.51 38.07
CA GLN A 126 5.87 -8.17 39.00
C GLN A 126 5.07 -8.66 40.23
N PRO A 127 5.12 -9.96 40.58
CA PRO A 127 4.49 -10.43 41.81
C PRO A 127 5.14 -9.71 43.00
N GLN A 128 4.29 -9.09 43.81
CA GLN A 128 4.68 -8.36 45.02
C GLN A 128 5.59 -9.21 45.89
N GLN A 129 6.79 -8.69 46.15
CA GLN A 129 7.74 -9.30 47.07
C GLN A 129 7.21 -9.10 48.50
N PRO A 130 7.08 -10.17 49.32
CA PRO A 130 6.55 -10.02 50.67
C PRO A 130 7.50 -9.19 51.54
N LEU A 131 6.89 -8.26 52.29
CA LEU A 131 7.50 -7.30 53.19
C LEU A 131 8.43 -7.99 54.21
N LYS A 132 9.72 -7.61 54.23
CA LYS A 132 10.65 -8.01 55.30
C LYS A 132 10.27 -7.31 56.61
N ALA A 133 10.02 -8.08 57.66
CA ALA A 133 9.81 -7.57 59.01
C ALA A 133 11.12 -6.99 59.61
N PRO A 134 11.06 -5.91 60.41
CA PRO A 134 12.25 -5.27 60.95
C PRO A 134 12.71 -5.88 62.27
N GLY A 135 14.01 -6.14 62.38
CA GLY A 135 14.77 -5.98 63.63
C GLY A 135 14.95 -7.22 64.52
N SER A 136 16.16 -7.76 64.50
CA SER A 136 16.78 -8.35 65.69
C SER A 136 18.28 -8.00 65.69
N ARG A 137 18.66 -7.06 66.55
CA ARG A 137 20.07 -6.75 66.89
C ARG A 137 20.63 -7.87 67.81
N PRO A 138 21.96 -8.05 67.85
CA PRO A 138 22.63 -9.13 68.58
C PRO A 138 22.46 -9.05 70.10
#